data_AF-A0A7C6EVB1-F1
#
_entry.id   AF-A0A7C6EVB1-F1
#
_cell.length_a   1.000
_cell.length_b   1.000
_cell.length_c   1.000
_cell.angle_alpha   90.00
_cell.angle_beta   90.00
_cell.angle_gamma   90.00
#
_symmetry.space_group_name_H-M   'P 1'
#
loop_
_entity.id
_entity.type
_entity.pdbx_description
1 polymer ?
#
loop_
_entity_poly.entity_id
_entity_poly.type
_entity_poly.pdbx_seq_one_letter_code
_entity_poly.pdbx_strand_id
1 'polypeptide(L)'
;LSLETIGKLNRPVVWSLHDMNPFTGGCHYDNNCNRYRTVCGNCPVLHSERQNDLSTWIQKRKKKIYSAMPGLTMVGLSRWMQETASSSSVLQGVRVVNLPNGIDTSQYKPVAKDMARGLLSVPLDKKVILFGAQFSNAEKRKGFHHLLKAMSNFERDDLVIVVFGAKADTRDTGIPFPVRFLGNLHDDLSLCIVYSAADVMVVPSEQENLSNGIMESMACGTPVVAFDIGGNPDMIKHRENGYLARPFDADDLREGIRWIIDNREYQTIAENARDTVVKKFDIQVVATQYAELYKSMLNIS
;
A
#
# COMPACT_ATOMS: atom_id res chain seq x y z
N LEU A 1 -14.07 -8.66 -17.62
CA LEU A 1 -15.40 -8.27 -18.14
C LEU A 1 -15.28 -6.90 -18.81
N SER A 2 -15.98 -6.63 -19.92
CA SER A 2 -16.01 -5.27 -20.47
C SER A 2 -16.93 -4.37 -19.65
N LEU A 3 -16.77 -3.05 -19.77
CA LEU A 3 -17.65 -2.08 -19.12
C LEU A 3 -19.11 -2.25 -19.58
N GLU A 4 -19.34 -2.58 -20.85
CA GLU A 4 -20.70 -2.83 -21.38
C GLU A 4 -21.32 -4.09 -20.78
N THR A 5 -20.52 -5.13 -20.55
CA THR A 5 -21.03 -6.34 -19.87
C THR A 5 -21.41 -6.00 -18.43
N ILE A 6 -20.59 -5.23 -17.72
CA ILE A 6 -20.88 -4.78 -16.35
C ILE A 6 -22.15 -3.92 -16.31
N GLY A 7 -22.31 -3.00 -17.28
CA GLY A 7 -23.48 -2.13 -17.39
C GLY A 7 -24.80 -2.84 -17.70
N LYS A 8 -24.77 -4.11 -18.12
CA LYS A 8 -25.95 -4.93 -18.41
C LYS A 8 -26.33 -5.86 -17.25
N LEU A 9 -25.62 -5.80 -16.12
CA LEU A 9 -25.93 -6.63 -14.96
C LEU A 9 -27.23 -6.13 -14.29
N ASN A 10 -28.21 -7.04 -14.15
CA ASN A 10 -29.50 -6.75 -13.50
C ASN A 10 -29.47 -6.95 -11.97
N ARG A 11 -28.30 -6.77 -11.34
CA ARG A 11 -28.10 -6.92 -9.89
C ARG A 11 -27.24 -5.78 -9.36
N PRO A 12 -27.35 -5.41 -8.07
CA PRO A 12 -26.44 -4.46 -7.46
C PRO A 12 -24.98 -4.91 -7.63
N VAL A 13 -24.08 -3.97 -7.91
CA VAL A 13 -22.67 -4.22 -8.18
C VAL A 13 -21.84 -3.49 -7.14
N VAL A 14 -20.99 -4.23 -6.43
CA VAL A 14 -19.95 -3.68 -5.56
C VAL A 14 -18.61 -3.83 -6.26
N TRP A 15 -17.89 -2.73 -6.44
CA TRP A 15 -16.59 -2.73 -7.13
C TRP A 15 -15.52 -2.07 -6.26
N SER A 16 -14.56 -2.87 -5.79
CA SER A 16 -13.38 -2.42 -5.06
C SER A 16 -12.33 -1.76 -5.94
N LEU A 17 -11.89 -0.57 -5.55
CA LEU A 17 -10.98 0.31 -6.28
C LEU A 17 -9.54 0.06 -5.82
N HIS A 18 -8.80 -0.74 -6.59
CA HIS A 18 -7.37 -0.97 -6.36
C HIS A 18 -6.49 0.15 -6.92
N ASP A 19 -7.01 0.90 -7.89
CA ASP A 19 -6.35 2.03 -8.54
C ASP A 19 -7.40 3.04 -9.03
N MET A 20 -6.93 4.11 -9.67
CA MET A 20 -7.80 5.19 -10.16
C MET A 20 -8.46 4.89 -11.51
N ASN A 21 -8.08 3.80 -12.20
CA ASN A 21 -8.56 3.50 -13.54
C ASN A 21 -10.09 3.53 -13.62
N PRO A 22 -10.87 2.91 -12.71
CA PRO A 22 -12.32 2.86 -12.84
C PRO A 22 -12.98 4.22 -13.04
N PHE A 23 -12.38 5.32 -12.55
CA PHE A 23 -12.94 6.66 -12.62
C PHE A 23 -12.05 7.70 -13.35
N THR A 24 -10.94 7.29 -13.96
CA THR A 24 -10.11 8.13 -14.84
C THR A 24 -10.33 7.81 -16.32
N GLY A 25 -9.68 8.57 -17.20
CA GLY A 25 -9.55 8.27 -18.63
C GLY A 25 -8.70 7.03 -18.97
N GLY A 26 -8.34 6.19 -17.99
CA GLY A 26 -7.65 4.92 -18.23
C GLY A 26 -6.28 4.80 -17.56
N CYS A 27 -5.81 5.83 -16.85
CA CYS A 27 -4.59 5.73 -16.05
C CYS A 27 -4.87 5.11 -14.67
N HIS A 28 -3.93 4.30 -14.17
CA HIS A 28 -4.01 3.71 -12.83
C HIS A 28 -3.76 4.75 -11.72
N TYR A 29 -2.96 5.78 -12.03
CA TYR A 29 -2.74 6.96 -11.20
C TYR A 29 -2.74 8.19 -12.10
N ASP A 30 -3.18 9.35 -11.60
CA ASP A 30 -3.40 10.55 -12.41
C ASP A 30 -2.11 11.36 -12.69
N ASN A 31 -0.98 10.98 -12.09
CA ASN A 31 0.28 11.71 -12.16
C ASN A 31 0.11 13.21 -11.87
N ASN A 32 -0.73 13.54 -10.88
CA ASN A 32 -1.05 14.90 -10.46
C ASN A 32 -1.75 15.78 -11.52
N CYS A 33 -2.23 15.22 -12.63
CA CYS A 33 -2.96 16.01 -13.63
C CYS A 33 -4.35 16.44 -13.15
N ASN A 34 -4.94 15.73 -12.16
CA ASN A 34 -6.24 16.00 -11.55
C ASN A 34 -7.45 16.06 -12.50
N ARG A 35 -7.29 15.71 -13.79
CA ARG A 35 -8.33 15.85 -14.81
C ARG A 35 -9.53 14.91 -14.65
N TYR A 36 -9.39 13.85 -13.85
CA TYR A 36 -10.50 12.95 -13.52
C TYR A 36 -11.65 13.68 -12.79
N ARG A 37 -11.35 14.79 -12.11
CA ARG A 37 -12.35 15.65 -11.43
C ARG A 37 -13.26 16.39 -12.41
N THR A 38 -12.79 16.65 -13.62
CA THR A 38 -13.51 17.40 -14.65
C THR A 38 -13.57 16.59 -15.95
N VAL A 39 -12.65 16.82 -16.87
CA VAL A 39 -12.58 16.15 -18.16
C VAL A 39 -11.13 15.78 -18.48
N CYS A 40 -10.88 14.48 -18.68
CA CYS A 40 -9.63 13.95 -19.20
C CYS A 40 -9.39 14.46 -20.64
N GLY A 41 -8.13 14.54 -21.03
CA GLY A 41 -7.64 15.16 -22.26
C GLY A 41 -6.20 15.61 -22.07
N ASN A 42 -5.49 15.97 -23.13
CA ASN A 42 -4.05 16.29 -23.09
C ASN A 42 -3.27 15.32 -22.18
N CYS A 43 -3.55 14.02 -22.31
CA CYS A 43 -3.16 13.06 -21.31
C CYS A 43 -1.63 12.91 -21.26
N PRO A 44 -0.98 13.16 -20.11
CA PRO A 44 0.47 13.06 -19.99
C PRO A 44 0.95 11.61 -20.16
N VAL A 45 0.14 10.62 -19.75
CA VAL A 45 0.47 9.18 -19.90
C VAL A 45 0.44 8.74 -21.36
N LEU A 46 -0.41 9.36 -22.18
CA LEU A 46 -0.49 9.09 -23.62
C LEU A 46 0.44 10.00 -24.43
N HIS A 47 1.15 10.91 -23.78
CA HIS A 47 1.90 11.99 -24.43
C HIS A 47 1.05 12.75 -25.47
N SER A 48 -0.22 13.00 -25.15
CA SER A 48 -1.15 13.67 -26.07
C SER A 48 -1.28 15.16 -25.75
N GLU A 49 -1.30 15.98 -26.80
CA GLU A 49 -1.60 17.42 -26.71
C GLU A 49 -3.05 17.73 -27.11
N ARG A 50 -3.86 16.71 -27.39
CA ARG A 50 -5.24 16.87 -27.87
C ARG A 50 -6.22 16.84 -26.71
N GLN A 51 -7.11 17.83 -26.67
CA GLN A 51 -8.16 17.88 -25.65
C GLN A 51 -9.19 16.73 -25.78
N ASN A 52 -9.38 16.18 -26.98
CA ASN A 52 -10.26 15.03 -27.25
C ASN A 52 -9.43 13.78 -27.61
N ASP A 53 -8.55 13.36 -26.71
CA ASP A 53 -7.75 12.15 -26.86
C ASP A 53 -8.48 10.88 -26.39
N LEU A 54 -7.81 9.73 -26.48
CA LEU A 54 -8.33 8.44 -26.00
C LEU A 54 -8.81 8.49 -24.54
N SER A 55 -8.13 9.25 -23.67
CA SER A 55 -8.49 9.36 -22.26
C SER A 55 -9.85 10.06 -22.08
N THR A 56 -10.13 11.04 -22.93
CA THR A 56 -11.41 11.74 -22.99
C THR A 56 -12.55 10.78 -23.36
N TRP A 57 -12.33 9.95 -24.38
CA TRP A 57 -13.31 8.96 -24.85
C TRP A 57 -13.58 7.87 -23.80
N ILE A 58 -12.53 7.36 -23.16
CA ILE A 58 -12.64 6.36 -22.09
C ILE A 58 -13.44 6.93 -20.91
N GLN A 59 -13.13 8.16 -20.48
CA GLN A 59 -13.84 8.81 -19.37
C GLN A 59 -15.33 9.01 -19.71
N LYS A 60 -15.64 9.53 -20.90
CA LYS A 60 -17.03 9.70 -21.37
C LYS A 60 -17.79 8.39 -21.43
N ARG A 61 -17.15 7.32 -21.93
CA ARG A 61 -17.72 5.97 -21.99
C ARG A 61 -18.05 5.43 -20.59
N LYS A 62 -17.12 5.55 -19.64
CA LYS A 62 -17.34 5.14 -18.24
C LYS A 62 -18.50 5.91 -17.61
N LYS A 63 -18.50 7.24 -17.74
CA LYS A 63 -19.57 8.11 -17.21
C LYS A 63 -20.95 7.68 -17.72
N LYS A 64 -21.09 7.46 -19.03
CA LYS A 64 -22.35 7.01 -19.65
C LYS A 64 -22.83 5.68 -19.10
N ILE A 65 -21.93 4.71 -18.92
CA ILE A 65 -22.27 3.37 -18.43
C ILE A 65 -22.65 3.43 -16.96
N TYR A 66 -21.85 4.07 -16.11
CA TYR A 66 -22.09 4.09 -14.67
C TYR A 66 -23.35 4.87 -14.30
N SER A 67 -23.66 5.97 -15.01
CA SER A 67 -24.92 6.70 -14.78
C SER A 67 -26.17 5.88 -15.08
N ALA A 68 -26.05 4.79 -15.86
CA ALA A 68 -27.13 3.86 -16.14
C ALA A 68 -27.19 2.67 -15.15
N MET A 69 -26.33 2.65 -14.13
CA MET A 69 -26.24 1.58 -13.13
C MET A 69 -26.67 2.07 -11.74
N PRO A 70 -27.99 2.13 -11.42
CA PRO A 70 -28.47 2.65 -10.14
C PRO A 70 -28.02 1.81 -8.92
N GLY A 71 -27.65 0.54 -9.13
CA GLY A 71 -27.15 -0.34 -8.08
C GLY A 71 -25.62 -0.40 -7.96
N LEU A 72 -24.88 0.49 -8.63
CA LEU A 72 -23.42 0.54 -8.57
C LEU A 72 -22.95 1.21 -7.27
N THR A 73 -22.14 0.50 -6.50
CA THR A 73 -21.40 1.04 -5.35
C THR A 73 -19.92 0.79 -5.56
N MET A 74 -19.11 1.85 -5.45
CA MET A 74 -17.66 1.76 -5.47
C MET A 74 -17.14 1.65 -4.04
N VAL A 75 -16.08 0.87 -3.86
CA VAL A 75 -15.42 0.70 -2.57
C VAL A 75 -13.99 1.19 -2.69
N GLY A 76 -13.68 2.34 -2.07
CA GLY A 76 -12.31 2.77 -1.86
C GLY A 76 -11.67 1.89 -0.77
N LEU A 77 -10.48 1.37 -1.03
CA LEU A 77 -9.74 0.55 -0.05
C LEU A 77 -9.04 1.40 1.01
N SER A 78 -9.01 2.70 0.81
CA SER A 78 -8.49 3.70 1.74
C SER A 78 -9.40 4.92 1.71
N ARG A 79 -9.32 5.76 2.75
CA ARG A 79 -9.98 7.08 2.79
C ARG A 79 -9.56 7.93 1.61
N TRP A 80 -8.26 7.96 1.32
CA TRP A 80 -7.73 8.68 0.15
C TRP A 80 -8.40 8.22 -1.15
N MET A 81 -8.48 6.91 -1.41
CA MET A 81 -9.12 6.40 -2.62
C MET A 81 -10.62 6.69 -2.65
N GLN A 82 -11.32 6.56 -1.52
CA GLN A 82 -12.74 6.87 -1.41
C GLN A 82 -13.02 8.35 -1.71
N GLU A 83 -12.27 9.28 -1.12
CA GLU A 83 -12.41 10.72 -1.35
C GLU A 83 -12.05 11.08 -2.80
N THR A 84 -10.95 10.54 -3.30
CA THR A 84 -10.48 10.75 -4.67
C THR A 84 -11.53 10.29 -5.69
N ALA A 85 -12.04 9.06 -5.54
CA ALA A 85 -13.09 8.52 -6.38
C ALA A 85 -14.40 9.34 -6.29
N SER A 86 -14.80 9.73 -5.08
CA SER A 86 -16.01 10.55 -4.86
C SER A 86 -15.94 11.91 -5.56
N SER A 87 -14.73 12.47 -5.70
CA SER A 87 -14.51 13.74 -6.39
C SER A 87 -14.46 13.65 -7.92
N SER A 88 -14.57 12.44 -8.49
CA SER A 88 -14.50 12.22 -9.94
C SER A 88 -15.79 12.66 -10.65
N SER A 89 -15.63 13.24 -11.84
CA SER A 89 -16.77 13.55 -12.72
C SER A 89 -17.46 12.30 -13.29
N VAL A 90 -16.79 11.15 -13.26
CA VAL A 90 -17.28 9.84 -13.74
C VAL A 90 -18.22 9.19 -12.73
N LEU A 91 -17.99 9.41 -11.43
CA LEU A 91 -18.72 8.77 -10.33
C LEU A 91 -19.77 9.69 -9.69
N GLN A 92 -20.14 10.78 -10.34
CA GLN A 92 -21.21 11.64 -9.83
C GLN A 92 -22.52 10.87 -9.70
N GLY A 93 -23.11 10.91 -8.50
CA GLY A 93 -24.32 10.17 -8.16
C GLY A 93 -24.11 8.69 -7.85
N VAL A 94 -22.87 8.17 -7.98
CA VAL A 94 -22.52 6.80 -7.59
C VAL A 94 -22.15 6.79 -6.10
N ARG A 95 -22.67 5.81 -5.35
CA ARG A 95 -22.29 5.61 -3.95
C ARG A 95 -20.83 5.16 -3.88
N VAL A 96 -20.01 5.86 -3.10
CA VAL A 96 -18.61 5.47 -2.83
C VAL A 96 -18.43 5.32 -1.33
N VAL A 97 -18.03 4.13 -0.88
CA VAL A 97 -17.78 3.82 0.53
C VAL A 97 -16.30 3.47 0.74
N ASN A 98 -15.83 3.56 1.98
CA ASN A 98 -14.48 3.13 2.34
C ASN A 98 -14.56 1.79 3.08
N LEU A 99 -14.01 0.73 2.48
CA LEU A 99 -13.82 -0.57 3.13
C LEU A 99 -12.45 -1.12 2.71
N PRO A 100 -11.53 -1.37 3.66
CA PRO A 100 -10.18 -1.79 3.32
C PRO A 100 -10.13 -3.24 2.83
N ASN A 101 -8.95 -3.66 2.37
CA ASN A 101 -8.65 -5.09 2.23
C ASN A 101 -8.50 -5.71 3.63
N GLY A 102 -8.83 -7.00 3.73
CA GLY A 102 -8.58 -7.80 4.92
C GLY A 102 -7.30 -8.64 4.79
N ILE A 103 -6.70 -8.99 5.93
CA ILE A 103 -5.58 -9.91 6.07
C ILE A 103 -5.91 -11.00 7.08
N ASP A 104 -5.48 -12.24 6.84
CA ASP A 104 -5.65 -13.34 7.79
C ASP A 104 -4.61 -13.21 8.92
N THR A 105 -5.02 -12.66 10.07
CA THR A 105 -4.12 -12.45 11.22
C THR A 105 -3.85 -13.73 12.02
N SER A 106 -4.53 -14.83 11.70
CA SER A 106 -4.22 -16.16 12.24
C SER A 106 -3.01 -16.78 11.54
N GLN A 107 -2.80 -16.41 10.27
CA GLN A 107 -1.65 -16.77 9.45
C GLN A 107 -0.52 -15.76 9.60
N TYR A 108 -0.79 -14.47 9.38
CA TYR A 108 0.17 -13.38 9.53
C TYR A 108 0.30 -12.96 11.00
N LYS A 109 1.32 -13.50 11.66
CA LYS A 109 1.56 -13.29 13.09
C LYS A 109 3.04 -13.35 13.46
N PRO A 110 3.43 -12.74 14.60
CA PRO A 110 4.79 -12.75 15.07
C PRO A 110 5.37 -14.17 15.17
N VAL A 111 6.57 -14.33 14.64
CA VAL A 111 7.48 -15.44 14.92
C VAL A 111 8.55 -14.92 15.88
N ALA A 112 9.08 -15.78 16.76
CA ALA A 112 10.18 -15.39 17.64
C ALA A 112 11.35 -14.82 16.81
N LYS A 113 11.74 -13.57 17.10
CA LYS A 113 12.70 -12.81 16.28
C LYS A 113 14.04 -13.55 16.09
N ASP A 114 14.57 -14.17 17.15
CA ASP A 114 15.84 -14.92 17.07
C ASP A 114 15.73 -16.16 16.18
N MET A 115 14.60 -16.87 16.24
CA MET A 115 14.31 -18.00 15.36
C MET A 115 14.21 -17.53 13.90
N ALA A 116 13.47 -16.44 13.65
CA ALA A 116 13.29 -15.90 12.32
C ALA A 116 14.63 -15.44 11.70
N ARG A 117 15.47 -14.76 12.49
CA ARG A 117 16.83 -14.36 12.09
C ARG A 117 17.72 -15.57 11.83
N GLY A 118 17.66 -16.61 12.68
CA GLY A 118 18.40 -17.86 12.47
C GLY A 118 18.04 -18.56 11.16
N LEU A 119 16.74 -18.67 10.83
CA LEU A 119 16.27 -19.28 9.58
C LEU A 119 16.73 -18.52 8.32
N LEU A 120 16.88 -17.19 8.42
CA LEU A 120 17.31 -16.34 7.31
C LEU A 120 18.83 -16.05 7.31
N SER A 121 19.57 -16.62 8.27
CA SER A 121 20.98 -16.31 8.53
C SER A 121 21.25 -14.81 8.66
N VAL A 122 20.33 -14.06 9.27
CA VAL A 122 20.45 -12.63 9.57
C VAL A 122 21.15 -12.47 10.92
N PRO A 123 22.10 -11.52 11.09
CA PRO A 123 22.79 -11.31 12.37
C PRO A 123 21.82 -11.00 13.52
N LEU A 124 22.08 -11.59 14.69
CA LEU A 124 21.26 -11.41 15.90
C LEU A 124 21.57 -10.10 16.62
N ASP A 125 22.83 -9.66 16.55
CA ASP A 125 23.40 -8.49 17.20
C ASP A 125 23.17 -7.18 16.43
N LYS A 126 22.61 -7.26 15.21
CA LYS A 126 22.32 -6.09 14.37
C LYS A 126 20.86 -5.69 14.39
N LYS A 127 20.61 -4.41 14.07
CA LYS A 127 19.31 -3.89 13.69
C LYS A 127 19.02 -4.19 12.23
N VAL A 128 17.85 -4.75 11.98
CA VAL A 128 17.44 -5.24 10.67
C VAL A 128 16.41 -4.30 10.05
N ILE A 129 16.78 -3.63 8.97
CA ILE A 129 15.88 -2.80 8.17
C ILE A 129 15.38 -3.64 6.99
N LEU A 130 14.06 -3.81 6.90
CA LEU A 130 13.43 -4.61 5.86
C LEU A 130 12.87 -3.75 4.74
N PHE A 131 13.07 -4.18 3.50
CA PHE A 131 12.48 -3.56 2.32
C PHE A 131 11.94 -4.62 1.35
N GLY A 132 10.69 -4.44 0.93
CA GLY A 132 10.07 -5.26 -0.12
C GLY A 132 10.35 -4.67 -1.50
N ALA A 133 11.27 -5.28 -2.25
CA ALA A 133 11.61 -4.88 -3.62
C ALA A 133 10.81 -5.68 -4.65
N GLN A 134 10.67 -5.11 -5.85
CA GLN A 134 10.36 -5.85 -7.06
C GLN A 134 11.21 -5.23 -8.19
N PHE A 135 12.36 -5.85 -8.52
CA PHE A 135 13.32 -5.33 -9.52
C PHE A 135 12.73 -5.37 -10.93
N SER A 136 11.95 -4.33 -11.25
CA SER A 136 11.32 -4.00 -12.53
C SER A 136 11.07 -2.48 -12.55
N ASN A 137 10.30 -1.94 -13.50
CA ASN A 137 9.79 -0.56 -13.41
C ASN A 137 9.06 -0.27 -12.07
N ALA A 138 8.65 -1.32 -11.34
CA ALA A 138 8.12 -1.20 -9.99
C ALA A 138 9.15 -0.73 -8.94
N GLU A 139 10.46 -0.83 -9.17
CA GLU A 139 11.52 -0.39 -8.24
C GLU A 139 11.46 1.11 -7.98
N LYS A 140 11.27 1.92 -9.03
CA LYS A 140 11.10 3.37 -8.88
C LYS A 140 9.86 3.69 -8.04
N ARG A 141 8.73 3.05 -8.36
CA ARG A 141 7.47 3.23 -7.62
C ARG A 141 7.56 2.78 -6.17
N LYS A 142 8.28 1.69 -5.87
CA LYS A 142 8.49 1.17 -4.51
C LYS A 142 9.50 2.00 -3.70
N GLY A 143 10.27 2.86 -4.36
CA GLY A 143 11.08 3.87 -3.70
C GLY A 143 12.38 3.34 -3.09
N PHE A 144 12.98 2.26 -3.61
CA PHE A 144 14.23 1.75 -3.06
C PHE A 144 15.34 2.82 -3.03
N HIS A 145 15.36 3.68 -4.06
CA HIS A 145 16.25 4.84 -4.13
C HIS A 145 16.04 5.86 -3.00
N HIS A 146 14.81 6.05 -2.49
CA HIS A 146 14.54 6.87 -1.31
C HIS A 146 15.14 6.26 -0.06
N LEU A 147 15.04 4.94 0.10
CA LEU A 147 15.71 4.21 1.19
C LEU A 147 17.23 4.38 1.09
N LEU A 148 17.84 4.11 -0.07
CA LEU A 148 19.29 4.27 -0.25
C LEU A 148 19.76 5.70 0.05
N LYS A 149 19.01 6.71 -0.39
CA LYS A 149 19.30 8.12 -0.08
C LYS A 149 19.16 8.43 1.41
N ALA A 150 18.16 7.88 2.09
CA ALA A 150 18.01 8.03 3.54
C ALA A 150 19.18 7.37 4.30
N MET A 151 19.69 6.26 3.77
CA MET A 151 20.77 5.50 4.40
C MET A 151 22.18 6.03 4.07
N SER A 152 22.40 6.82 3.02
CA SER A 152 23.75 7.24 2.61
C SER A 152 24.53 7.99 3.69
N ASN A 153 23.83 8.74 4.55
CA ASN A 153 24.40 9.53 5.65
C ASN A 153 23.99 8.97 7.03
N PHE A 154 23.63 7.70 7.11
CA PHE A 154 23.30 7.05 8.36
C PHE A 154 24.61 6.55 8.99
N GLU A 155 24.97 7.05 10.17
CA GLU A 155 26.26 6.72 10.82
C GLU A 155 26.06 5.65 11.90
N ARG A 156 26.10 4.36 11.51
CA ARG A 156 26.04 3.19 12.41
C ARG A 156 26.81 2.00 11.82
N ASP A 157 27.26 1.08 12.66
CA ASP A 157 27.93 -0.17 12.26
C ASP A 157 27.09 -1.44 12.54
N ASP A 158 26.06 -1.31 13.38
CA ASP A 158 25.15 -2.37 13.81
C ASP A 158 23.87 -2.46 12.95
N LEU A 159 23.89 -2.00 11.69
CA LEU A 159 22.75 -2.14 10.77
C LEU A 159 22.98 -3.20 9.70
N VAL A 160 21.90 -3.83 9.25
CA VAL A 160 21.82 -4.62 8.03
C VAL A 160 20.50 -4.33 7.31
N ILE A 161 20.55 -4.17 5.99
CA ILE A 161 19.35 -4.05 5.17
C ILE A 161 19.04 -5.42 4.58
N VAL A 162 17.80 -5.86 4.73
CA VAL A 162 17.28 -7.09 4.14
C VAL A 162 16.26 -6.73 3.08
N VAL A 163 16.44 -7.28 1.88
CA VAL A 163 15.59 -7.03 0.72
C VAL A 163 14.98 -8.33 0.24
N PHE A 164 13.65 -8.37 0.04
CA PHE A 164 12.93 -9.54 -0.48
C PHE A 164 11.97 -9.14 -1.62
N GLY A 165 11.44 -10.11 -2.35
CA GLY A 165 10.42 -9.89 -3.40
C GLY A 165 10.99 -9.61 -4.80
N ALA A 166 12.31 -9.66 -4.94
CA ALA A 166 12.98 -9.52 -6.21
C ALA A 166 14.08 -10.56 -6.35
N LYS A 167 14.56 -10.81 -7.58
CA LYS A 167 15.66 -11.77 -7.79
C LYS A 167 16.84 -11.40 -6.91
N ALA A 168 17.50 -12.41 -6.34
CA ALA A 168 18.72 -12.20 -5.58
C ALA A 168 19.68 -11.35 -6.43
N ASP A 169 20.09 -10.23 -5.85
CA ASP A 169 20.91 -9.21 -6.50
C ASP A 169 22.20 -9.07 -5.69
N THR A 170 23.27 -8.65 -6.36
CA THR A 170 24.57 -8.38 -5.75
C THR A 170 25.07 -6.99 -6.13
N ARG A 171 24.18 -6.11 -6.62
CA ARG A 171 24.55 -4.75 -7.00
C ARG A 171 25.17 -4.02 -5.83
N ASP A 172 26.19 -3.24 -6.15
CA ASP A 172 26.66 -2.22 -5.23
C ASP A 172 25.53 -1.20 -5.03
N THR A 173 25.17 -1.00 -3.77
CA THR A 173 24.10 -0.09 -3.37
C THR A 173 24.63 1.30 -3.04
N GLY A 174 25.95 1.49 -3.00
CA GLY A 174 26.60 2.76 -2.72
C GLY A 174 26.41 3.26 -1.29
N ILE A 175 25.88 2.43 -0.40
CA ILE A 175 25.70 2.73 1.03
C ILE A 175 26.71 1.94 1.86
N PRO A 176 27.12 2.45 3.04
CA PRO A 176 28.16 1.82 3.87
C PRO A 176 27.66 0.59 4.65
N PHE A 177 26.49 0.05 4.31
CA PHE A 177 25.81 -1.02 5.05
C PHE A 177 25.75 -2.32 4.26
N PRO A 178 25.86 -3.48 4.94
CA PRO A 178 25.55 -4.75 4.30
C PRO A 178 24.08 -4.79 3.84
N VAL A 179 23.88 -5.15 2.57
CA VAL A 179 22.54 -5.40 2.00
C VAL A 179 22.44 -6.88 1.64
N ARG A 180 21.43 -7.55 2.18
CA ARG A 180 21.17 -8.98 1.94
C ARG A 180 19.89 -9.13 1.12
N PHE A 181 20.02 -9.68 -0.08
CA PHE A 181 18.88 -9.97 -0.95
C PHE A 181 18.45 -11.43 -0.76
N LEU A 182 17.22 -11.65 -0.31
CA LEU A 182 16.66 -12.97 -0.03
C LEU A 182 16.03 -13.65 -1.24
N GLY A 183 15.87 -12.92 -2.36
CA GLY A 183 15.13 -13.44 -3.50
C GLY A 183 13.62 -13.20 -3.38
N ASN A 184 12.86 -13.94 -4.18
CA ASN A 184 11.40 -13.97 -4.10
C ASN A 184 10.95 -14.95 -3.02
N LEU A 185 10.00 -14.53 -2.20
CA LEU A 185 9.28 -15.38 -1.25
C LEU A 185 7.87 -15.60 -1.81
N HIS A 186 7.41 -16.85 -1.79
CA HIS A 186 6.20 -17.27 -2.52
C HIS A 186 5.11 -17.84 -1.60
N ASP A 187 5.36 -17.90 -0.30
CA ASP A 187 4.45 -18.44 0.70
C ASP A 187 4.37 -17.53 1.92
N ASP A 188 3.23 -17.57 2.59
CA ASP A 188 2.93 -16.70 3.72
C ASP A 188 3.82 -16.97 4.94
N LEU A 189 4.29 -18.21 5.12
CA LEU A 189 5.16 -18.56 6.25
C LEU A 189 6.53 -17.89 6.10
N SER A 190 7.13 -17.98 4.92
CA SER A 190 8.39 -17.28 4.59
C SER A 190 8.24 -15.77 4.73
N LEU A 191 7.09 -15.21 4.36
CA LEU A 191 6.78 -13.80 4.56
C LEU A 191 6.69 -13.44 6.06
N CYS A 192 5.99 -14.23 6.87
CA CYS A 192 5.91 -14.02 8.32
C CYS A 192 7.29 -14.06 8.98
N ILE A 193 8.15 -14.99 8.55
CA ILE A 193 9.54 -15.11 9.02
C ILE A 193 10.32 -13.83 8.68
N VAL A 194 10.28 -13.35 7.43
CA VAL A 194 11.04 -12.15 7.07
C VAL A 194 10.54 -10.90 7.77
N TYR A 195 9.22 -10.73 7.90
CA TYR A 195 8.66 -9.61 8.64
C TYR A 195 9.08 -9.65 10.11
N SER A 196 8.98 -10.81 10.76
CA SER A 196 9.33 -10.98 12.19
C SER A 196 10.83 -10.86 12.49
N ALA A 197 11.69 -11.13 11.51
CA ALA A 197 13.14 -10.98 11.66
C ALA A 197 13.58 -9.51 11.73
N ALA A 198 12.79 -8.61 11.14
CA ALA A 198 13.09 -7.20 11.02
C ALA A 198 12.84 -6.43 12.33
N ASP A 199 13.57 -5.33 12.52
CA ASP A 199 13.22 -4.33 13.55
C ASP A 199 12.27 -3.28 12.99
N VAL A 200 12.42 -2.95 11.71
CA VAL A 200 11.57 -1.99 11.03
C VAL A 200 11.42 -2.38 9.56
N MET A 201 10.22 -2.26 9.01
CA MET A 201 10.00 -2.29 7.57
C MET A 201 9.88 -0.87 7.03
N VAL A 202 10.54 -0.60 5.91
CA VAL A 202 10.48 0.70 5.23
C VAL A 202 9.71 0.56 3.93
N VAL A 203 8.66 1.37 3.77
CA VAL A 203 7.79 1.40 2.59
C VAL A 203 7.73 2.82 2.01
N PRO A 204 8.81 3.29 1.36
CA PRO A 204 8.92 4.62 0.80
C PRO A 204 8.33 4.69 -0.62
N SER A 205 7.22 3.98 -0.86
CA SER A 205 6.54 3.96 -2.16
C SER A 205 6.14 5.37 -2.58
N GLU A 206 6.22 5.69 -3.87
CA GLU A 206 5.78 6.99 -4.40
C GLU A 206 4.26 7.06 -4.63
N GLN A 207 3.63 5.90 -4.78
CA GLN A 207 2.21 5.73 -5.00
C GLN A 207 1.74 4.48 -4.29
N GLU A 208 0.75 4.63 -3.41
CA GLU A 208 0.19 3.56 -2.61
C GLU A 208 -1.31 3.80 -2.38
N ASN A 209 -2.11 2.74 -2.40
CA ASN A 209 -3.53 2.82 -2.07
C ASN A 209 -3.74 2.26 -0.66
N LEU A 210 -3.59 0.96 -0.48
CA LEU A 210 -3.57 0.30 0.81
C LEU A 210 -2.53 -0.83 0.71
N SER A 211 -1.34 -0.60 1.25
CA SER A 211 -0.20 -1.49 1.06
C SER A 211 -0.35 -2.79 1.83
N ASN A 212 -0.43 -3.92 1.13
CA ASN A 212 -0.43 -5.23 1.78
C ASN A 212 0.83 -5.46 2.62
N GLY A 213 2.01 -5.07 2.12
CA GLY A 213 3.26 -5.24 2.87
C GLY A 213 3.29 -4.48 4.20
N ILE A 214 2.63 -3.32 4.28
CA ILE A 214 2.46 -2.59 5.55
C ILE A 214 1.57 -3.39 6.50
N MET A 215 0.41 -3.86 6.03
CA MET A 215 -0.49 -4.68 6.85
C MET A 215 0.18 -5.98 7.31
N GLU A 216 0.90 -6.68 6.44
CA GLU A 216 1.59 -7.94 6.73
C GLU A 216 2.71 -7.75 7.75
N SER A 217 3.53 -6.70 7.60
CA SER A 217 4.59 -6.35 8.56
C SER A 217 4.02 -6.01 9.94
N MET A 218 3.03 -5.12 9.98
CA MET A 218 2.38 -4.73 11.23
C MET A 218 1.65 -5.91 11.87
N ALA A 219 1.00 -6.79 11.09
CA ALA A 219 0.43 -8.04 11.59
C ALA A 219 1.49 -8.91 12.26
N CYS A 220 2.69 -9.02 11.69
CA CYS A 220 3.79 -9.77 12.29
C CYS A 220 4.48 -9.06 13.47
N GLY A 221 3.95 -7.90 13.93
CA GLY A 221 4.51 -7.15 15.05
C GLY A 221 5.73 -6.31 14.68
N THR A 222 5.96 -6.05 13.39
CA THR A 222 7.07 -5.24 12.92
C THR A 222 6.57 -3.85 12.52
N PRO A 223 6.95 -2.79 13.27
CA PRO A 223 6.60 -1.42 12.94
C PRO A 223 7.10 -0.99 11.56
N VAL A 224 6.39 -0.01 10.97
CA VAL A 224 6.65 0.45 9.61
C VAL A 224 7.01 1.94 9.59
N VAL A 225 7.97 2.31 8.75
CA VAL A 225 8.19 3.69 8.29
C VAL A 225 7.73 3.79 6.85
N ALA A 226 6.82 4.71 6.54
CA ALA A 226 6.32 4.94 5.19
C ALA A 226 6.12 6.44 4.93
N PHE A 227 5.99 6.84 3.68
CA PHE A 227 5.58 8.20 3.36
C PHE A 227 4.10 8.43 3.69
N ASP A 228 3.78 9.66 4.13
CA ASP A 228 2.42 10.16 4.38
C ASP A 228 1.67 10.42 3.07
N ILE A 229 1.35 9.34 2.36
CA ILE A 229 0.65 9.35 1.07
C ILE A 229 -0.42 8.26 1.01
N GLY A 230 -1.40 8.47 0.13
CA GLY A 230 -2.38 7.44 -0.19
C GLY A 230 -3.14 6.98 1.06
N GLY A 231 -3.29 5.67 1.22
CA GLY A 231 -3.87 5.07 2.43
C GLY A 231 -2.86 4.58 3.46
N ASN A 232 -1.58 4.95 3.38
CA ASN A 232 -0.64 4.66 4.46
C ASN A 232 -1.13 5.20 5.82
N PRO A 233 -1.72 6.41 5.91
CA PRO A 233 -2.25 6.95 7.16
C PRO A 233 -3.48 6.24 7.72
N ASP A 234 -4.13 5.38 6.94
CA ASP A 234 -5.23 4.55 7.43
C ASP A 234 -4.71 3.41 8.31
N MET A 235 -3.47 2.97 8.09
CA MET A 235 -2.80 1.90 8.83
C MET A 235 -1.85 2.45 9.89
N ILE A 236 -1.07 3.47 9.56
CA ILE A 236 0.00 3.99 10.41
C ILE A 236 -0.48 5.26 11.12
N LYS A 237 -0.43 5.24 12.45
CA LYS A 237 -0.57 6.41 13.31
C LYS A 237 0.83 6.88 13.72
N HIS A 238 1.22 8.04 13.19
CA HIS A 238 2.56 8.61 13.33
C HIS A 238 3.03 8.62 14.79
N ARG A 239 4.19 8.03 15.04
CA ARG A 239 4.85 7.90 16.35
C ARG A 239 4.08 7.12 17.41
N GLU A 240 3.10 6.31 17.01
CA GLU A 240 2.35 5.44 17.94
C GLU A 240 2.45 3.97 17.59
N ASN A 241 2.28 3.62 16.31
CA ASN A 241 2.35 2.24 15.81
C ASN A 241 3.31 2.09 14.60
N GLY A 242 4.03 3.16 14.28
CA GLY A 242 4.89 3.31 13.12
C GLY A 242 5.19 4.79 12.88
N TYR A 243 5.81 5.12 11.76
CA TYR A 243 6.20 6.49 11.43
C TYR A 243 5.75 6.86 10.02
N LEU A 244 5.01 7.96 9.92
CA LEU A 244 4.69 8.61 8.64
C LEU A 244 5.68 9.73 8.38
N ALA A 245 6.58 9.53 7.42
CA ALA A 245 7.53 10.54 6.97
C ALA A 245 6.89 11.45 5.91
N ARG A 246 7.35 12.70 5.82
CA ARG A 246 6.91 13.61 4.76
C ARG A 246 7.20 13.01 3.37
N PRO A 247 6.28 13.12 2.41
CA PRO A 247 6.43 12.50 1.09
C PRO A 247 7.73 12.89 0.41
N PHE A 248 8.50 11.87 -0.02
CA PHE A 248 9.76 12.01 -0.78
C PHE A 248 10.90 12.71 -0.01
N ASP A 249 10.75 12.91 1.30
CA ASP A 249 11.77 13.47 2.16
C ASP A 249 12.64 12.35 2.75
N ALA A 250 13.83 12.17 2.18
CA ALA A 250 14.77 11.13 2.62
C ALA A 250 15.33 11.39 4.04
N ASP A 251 15.39 12.65 4.49
CA ASP A 251 15.89 13.00 5.81
C ASP A 251 14.84 12.67 6.89
N ASP A 252 13.58 12.94 6.62
CA ASP A 252 12.47 12.55 7.51
C ASP A 252 12.22 11.03 7.48
N LEU A 253 12.45 10.38 6.33
CA LEU A 253 12.44 8.91 6.24
C LEU A 253 13.54 8.30 7.13
N ARG A 254 14.76 8.85 7.07
CA ARG A 254 15.87 8.48 7.96
C ARG A 254 15.50 8.69 9.42
N GLU A 255 14.89 9.83 9.74
CA GLU A 255 14.44 10.13 11.10
C GLU A 255 13.42 9.11 11.61
N GLY A 256 12.45 8.73 10.78
CA GLY A 256 11.49 7.68 11.12
C GLY A 256 12.15 6.33 11.40
N ILE A 257 13.13 5.94 10.57
CA ILE A 257 13.90 4.70 10.78
C ILE A 257 14.61 4.75 12.13
N ARG A 258 15.34 5.84 12.41
CA ARG A 258 16.05 6.08 13.67
C ARG A 258 15.09 6.06 14.86
N TRP A 259 13.96 6.76 14.76
CA TRP A 259 12.96 6.84 15.81
C TRP A 259 12.42 5.47 16.21
N ILE A 260 12.25 4.53 15.27
CA ILE A 260 11.81 3.16 15.57
C ILE A 260 12.93 2.33 16.19
N ILE A 261 14.11 2.26 15.55
CA ILE A 261 15.17 1.32 15.97
C ILE A 261 15.84 1.69 17.30
N ASP A 262 15.80 2.96 17.67
CA ASP A 262 16.34 3.51 18.93
C ASP A 262 15.28 3.74 20.00
N ASN A 263 14.02 3.44 19.71
CA ASN A 263 12.95 3.68 20.66
C ASN A 263 13.06 2.77 21.88
N ARG A 264 13.03 3.36 23.08
CA ARG A 264 12.97 2.60 24.33
C ARG A 264 11.65 1.85 24.50
N GLU A 265 10.59 2.33 23.86
CA GLU A 265 9.24 1.76 23.89
C GLU A 265 8.94 0.95 22.62
N TYR A 266 9.98 0.40 21.97
CA TYR A 266 9.83 -0.39 20.74
C TYR A 266 8.75 -1.47 20.84
N GLN A 267 8.70 -2.20 21.97
CA GLN A 267 7.70 -3.27 22.16
C GLN A 267 6.27 -2.72 22.14
N THR A 268 6.02 -1.59 22.80
CA THR A 268 4.72 -0.91 22.77
C THR A 268 4.34 -0.50 21.35
N ILE A 269 5.29 0.02 20.55
CA ILE A 269 5.05 0.41 19.16
C ILE A 269 4.71 -0.82 18.30
N ALA A 270 5.43 -1.92 18.47
CA ALA A 270 5.20 -3.20 17.80
C ALA A 270 3.83 -3.82 18.15
N GLU A 271 3.46 -3.79 19.42
CA GLU A 271 2.14 -4.22 19.90
C GLU A 271 1.04 -3.35 19.30
N ASN A 272 1.18 -2.02 19.33
CA ASN A 272 0.24 -1.09 18.72
C ASN A 272 0.08 -1.32 17.21
N ALA A 273 1.18 -1.67 16.52
CA ALA A 273 1.17 -1.98 15.09
C ALA A 273 0.29 -3.21 14.82
N ARG A 274 0.53 -4.31 15.53
CA ARG A 274 -0.27 -5.54 15.41
C ARG A 274 -1.72 -5.31 15.81
N ASP A 275 -1.96 -4.64 16.92
CA ASP A 275 -3.29 -4.33 17.43
C ASP A 275 -4.12 -3.55 16.42
N THR A 276 -3.51 -2.59 15.71
CA THR A 276 -4.19 -1.83 14.66
C THR A 276 -4.67 -2.74 13.55
N VAL A 277 -3.83 -3.68 13.10
CA VAL A 277 -4.18 -4.63 12.04
C VAL A 277 -5.27 -5.59 12.50
N VAL A 278 -5.10 -6.23 13.66
CA VAL A 278 -6.09 -7.19 14.20
C VAL A 278 -7.46 -6.53 14.40
N LYS A 279 -7.51 -5.30 14.93
CA LYS A 279 -8.78 -4.63 15.24
C LYS A 279 -9.52 -4.09 14.02
N LYS A 280 -8.81 -3.72 12.95
CA LYS A 280 -9.39 -2.99 11.81
C LYS A 280 -9.33 -3.71 10.47
N PHE A 281 -8.28 -4.50 10.27
CA PHE A 281 -7.92 -5.09 8.98
C PHE A 281 -7.93 -6.62 9.00
N ASP A 282 -8.23 -7.26 10.13
CA ASP A 282 -8.46 -8.70 10.14
C ASP A 282 -9.58 -9.08 9.16
N ILE A 283 -9.37 -10.18 8.44
CA ILE A 283 -10.27 -10.62 7.37
C ILE A 283 -11.70 -10.85 7.87
N GLN A 284 -11.92 -11.28 9.11
CA GLN A 284 -13.26 -11.46 9.67
C GLN A 284 -13.93 -10.11 9.98
N VAL A 285 -13.15 -9.14 10.44
CA VAL A 285 -13.63 -7.77 10.69
C VAL A 285 -14.06 -7.13 9.36
N VAL A 286 -13.22 -7.23 8.33
CA VAL A 286 -13.51 -6.68 7.00
C VAL A 286 -14.67 -7.43 6.33
N ALA A 287 -14.69 -8.76 6.37
CA ALA A 287 -15.77 -9.57 5.80
C ALA A 287 -17.13 -9.21 6.41
N THR A 288 -17.19 -8.95 7.72
CA THR A 288 -18.41 -8.51 8.40
C THR A 288 -18.93 -7.20 7.81
N GLN A 289 -18.05 -6.21 7.61
CA GLN A 289 -18.43 -4.92 7.01
C GLN A 289 -18.92 -5.06 5.56
N TYR A 290 -18.30 -5.92 4.76
CA TYR A 290 -18.78 -6.23 3.41
C TYR A 290 -20.15 -6.93 3.45
N ALA A 291 -20.38 -7.85 4.39
CA ALA A 291 -21.68 -8.50 4.54
C ALA A 291 -22.79 -7.49 4.89
N GLU A 292 -22.50 -6.53 5.77
CA GLU A 292 -23.42 -5.42 6.08
C GLU A 292 -23.70 -4.53 4.86
N LEU A 293 -22.66 -4.20 4.08
CA LEU A 293 -22.83 -3.47 2.83
C LEU A 293 -23.77 -4.22 1.87
N TYR A 294 -23.54 -5.52 1.66
CA TYR A 294 -24.37 -6.34 0.79
C TYR A 294 -25.82 -6.42 1.28
N LYS A 295 -26.05 -6.62 2.58
CA LYS A 295 -27.40 -6.59 3.17
C LYS A 295 -28.10 -5.26 2.90
N SER A 296 -27.40 -4.14 3.10
CA SER A 296 -27.93 -2.79 2.85
C SER A 296 -28.31 -2.56 1.39
N MET A 297 -27.66 -3.24 0.45
CA MET A 297 -27.94 -3.12 -0.99
C MET A 297 -29.03 -4.07 -1.47
N LEU A 298 -29.28 -5.17 -0.75
CA LEU A 298 -30.30 -6.15 -1.08
C LEU A 298 -31.62 -5.93 -0.31
N ASN A 299 -31.68 -4.91 0.56
CA ASN A 299 -32.81 -4.67 1.49
C ASN A 299 -33.16 -5.92 2.33
N ILE A 300 -32.15 -6.71 2.71
CA ILE A 300 -32.33 -7.86 3.58
C ILE A 300 -32.13 -7.37 5.02
N SER A 301 -33.23 -7.28 5.77
CA SER A 301 -33.26 -6.97 7.22
C SER A 301 -32.71 -8.11 8.05
#